data_AF-A0A016UX28-F1
#
_entry.id   AF-A0A016UX28-F1
#
_cell.length_a   1.000
_cell.length_b   1.000
_cell.length_c   1.000
_cell.angle_alpha   90.00
_cell.angle_beta   90.00
_cell.angle_gamma   90.00
#
_symmetry.space_group_name_H-M   'P 1'
#
loop_
_entity.id
_entity.type
_entity.pdbx_description
1 polymer ?
#
loop_
_entity_poly.entity_id
_entity_poly.type
_entity_poly.pdbx_seq_one_letter_code
_entity_poly.pdbx_strand_id
1 'polypeptide(L)'
;MKVKNVRNLCPTQCQHADEYEIIHKVPSNNHVCIKFENYGLIKRKKDVYLWRRGECINETIAFSINCGFPLSRRNLEKIQKDPSLYLAKLLARQ
;
A
#
# COMPACT_ATOMS: atom_id res chain seq x y z
N MET A 1 22.84 3.99 -23.95
CA MET A 1 22.37 4.96 -22.95
C MET A 1 21.69 4.20 -21.80
N LYS A 2 22.26 4.16 -20.59
CA LYS A 2 21.55 3.59 -19.41
C LYS A 2 20.56 4.65 -18.91
N VAL A 3 19.26 4.37 -19.01
CA VAL A 3 18.20 5.28 -18.54
C VAL A 3 18.30 5.38 -17.01
N LYS A 4 18.84 6.49 -16.50
CA LYS A 4 19.20 6.65 -15.08
C LYS A 4 18.00 6.81 -14.11
N ASN A 5 16.75 6.78 -14.59
CA ASN A 5 15.56 7.10 -13.79
C ASN A 5 14.33 6.23 -14.12
N VAL A 6 14.52 4.96 -14.49
CA VAL A 6 13.39 4.04 -14.65
C VAL A 6 12.83 3.66 -13.28
N ARG A 7 11.52 3.89 -13.08
CA ARG A 7 10.76 3.35 -11.95
C ARG A 7 9.84 2.25 -12.48
N ASN A 8 10.02 1.03 -11.98
CA ASN A 8 9.04 -0.03 -12.20
C ASN A 8 7.88 0.20 -11.23
N LEU A 9 6.65 0.18 -11.75
CA LEU A 9 5.42 0.33 -10.98
C LEU A 9 4.69 -1.01 -10.94
N CYS A 10 4.63 -1.62 -9.77
CA CYS A 10 3.86 -2.82 -9.53
C CYS A 10 2.50 -2.42 -8.93
N PRO A 11 1.37 -2.83 -9.54
CA PRO A 11 0.05 -2.57 -8.97
C PRO A 11 -0.09 -3.26 -7.61
N THR A 12 -0.73 -2.59 -6.67
CA THR A 12 -1.13 -3.20 -5.39
C THR A 12 -2.62 -3.49 -5.39
N GLN A 13 -3.09 -4.24 -4.38
CA GLN A 13 -4.53 -4.51 -4.20
C GLN A 13 -5.27 -3.36 -3.47
N CYS A 14 -4.70 -2.15 -3.46
CA CYS A 14 -5.19 -1.03 -2.64
C CYS A 14 -5.97 0.00 -3.44
N GLN A 15 -6.80 -0.47 -4.38
CA GLN A 15 -7.60 0.42 -5.20
C GLN A 15 -8.66 1.16 -4.37
N HIS A 16 -8.70 2.49 -4.48
CA HIS A 16 -9.49 3.44 -3.70
C HIS A 16 -9.01 3.69 -2.27
N ALA A 17 -7.83 3.19 -1.88
CA ALA A 17 -7.26 3.48 -0.58
C ALA A 17 -6.89 4.97 -0.44
N ASP A 18 -7.22 5.58 0.69
CA ASP A 18 -6.77 6.92 1.09
C ASP A 18 -5.59 6.86 2.05
N GLU A 19 -5.48 5.78 2.82
CA GLU A 19 -4.32 5.44 3.64
C GLU A 19 -3.60 4.22 3.07
N TYR A 20 -2.26 4.28 2.98
CA TYR A 20 -1.46 3.15 2.50
C TYR A 20 -0.03 3.21 3.04
N GLU A 21 0.49 2.07 3.50
CA GLU A 21 1.84 2.00 4.05
C GLU A 21 2.50 0.64 3.77
N ILE A 22 3.81 0.66 3.54
CA ILE A 22 4.65 -0.55 3.61
C ILE A 22 5.01 -0.79 5.07
N ILE A 23 4.43 -1.84 5.66
CA ILE A 23 4.59 -2.20 7.08
C ILE A 23 5.73 -3.19 7.30
N HIS A 24 6.09 -3.98 6.28
CA HIS A 24 7.13 -4.98 6.42
C HIS A 24 7.88 -5.21 5.10
N LYS A 25 9.15 -5.57 5.21
CA LYS A 25 10.07 -5.91 4.10
C LYS A 25 10.75 -7.23 4.46
N VAL A 26 10.71 -8.20 3.56
CA VAL A 26 11.41 -9.49 3.72
C VAL A 26 12.32 -9.74 2.51
N PRO A 27 13.62 -9.97 2.70
CA PRO A 27 14.32 -9.94 3.99
C PRO A 27 14.47 -8.51 4.53
N SER A 28 14.36 -8.36 5.86
CA SER A 28 14.40 -7.04 6.52
C SER A 28 15.77 -6.38 6.41
N ASN A 29 16.84 -7.18 6.42
CA ASN A 29 18.24 -6.77 6.31
C ASN A 29 18.74 -6.56 4.87
N ASN A 30 17.86 -6.48 3.86
CA ASN A 30 18.30 -6.10 2.52
C ASN A 30 18.78 -4.64 2.51
N HIS A 31 20.09 -4.43 2.33
CA HIS A 31 20.71 -3.09 2.29
C HIS A 31 20.65 -2.42 0.92
N VAL A 32 20.32 -3.18 -0.13
CA VAL A 32 20.18 -2.66 -1.50
C VAL A 32 18.91 -1.84 -1.64
N CYS A 33 17.81 -2.28 -1.03
CA CYS A 33 16.51 -1.60 -1.07
C CYS A 33 16.27 -0.75 0.18
N ILE A 34 16.23 0.57 0.01
CA ILE A 34 16.06 1.60 1.03
C ILE A 34 14.73 2.34 0.79
N LYS A 35 13.86 2.37 1.82
CA LYS A 35 12.53 2.99 1.76
C LYS A 35 12.67 4.47 1.38
N PHE A 36 11.80 4.96 0.51
CA PHE A 36 11.76 6.32 -0.04
C PHE A 36 12.94 6.71 -0.94
N GLU A 37 14.07 6.02 -0.87
CA GLU A 37 15.17 6.22 -1.81
C GLU A 37 14.97 5.44 -3.10
N ASN A 38 14.82 4.13 -3.02
CA ASN A 38 14.75 3.29 -4.21
C ASN A 38 13.56 2.32 -4.24
N TYR A 39 12.69 2.37 -3.22
CA TYR A 39 11.34 1.86 -3.31
C TYR A 39 10.35 2.69 -2.48
N GLY A 40 9.07 2.56 -2.79
CA GLY A 40 8.00 3.16 -1.99
C GLY A 40 6.63 2.93 -2.58
N LEU A 41 5.61 3.57 -2.02
CA LEU A 41 4.27 3.59 -2.58
C LEU A 41 4.02 4.93 -3.29
N ILE A 42 3.22 4.89 -4.34
CA ILE A 42 2.72 6.08 -5.02
C ILE A 42 1.27 5.88 -5.42
N LYS A 43 0.41 6.84 -5.09
CA LYS A 43 -0.97 6.87 -5.56
C LYS A 43 -1.04 7.50 -6.94
N ARG A 44 -1.71 6.84 -7.87
CA ARG A 44 -2.06 7.41 -9.19
C ARG A 44 -3.54 7.19 -9.43
N LYS A 45 -4.29 8.28 -9.54
CA LYS A 45 -5.77 8.25 -9.63
C LYS A 45 -6.35 7.47 -8.44
N LYS A 46 -6.93 6.30 -8.72
CA LYS A 46 -7.60 5.42 -7.74
C LYS A 46 -6.70 4.28 -7.28
N ASP A 47 -5.55 4.05 -7.91
CA ASP A 47 -4.71 2.90 -7.61
C ASP A 47 -3.45 3.33 -6.85
N VAL A 48 -2.94 2.42 -6.04
CA VAL A 48 -1.65 2.56 -5.36
C VAL A 48 -0.67 1.59 -6.03
N TYR A 49 0.54 2.06 -6.27
CA TYR A 49 1.60 1.28 -6.90
C TYR A 49 2.80 1.21 -5.97
N LEU A 50 3.39 0.02 -5.85
CA LEU A 50 4.72 -0.15 -5.32
C LEU A 50 5.71 0.22 -6.43
N TRP A 51 6.51 1.25 -6.21
CA TRP A 51 7.56 1.62 -7.14
C TRP A 51 8.92 1.13 -6.65
N ARG A 52 9.76 0.67 -7.58
CA ARG A 52 11.18 0.31 -7.36
C ARG A 52 12.04 0.97 -8.42
N ARG A 53 13.27 1.36 -8.09
CA ARG A 53 14.26 1.88 -9.06
C ARG A 53 15.67 1.37 -8.77
N GLY A 54 16.55 1.51 -9.76
CA GLY A 54 17.96 1.15 -9.63
C GLY A 54 18.15 -0.34 -9.35
N GLU A 55 19.18 -0.68 -8.58
CA GLU A 55 19.51 -2.07 -8.22
C GLU A 55 18.38 -2.76 -7.45
N CYS A 56 17.60 -1.97 -6.70
CA CYS A 56 16.44 -2.50 -6.00
C CYS A 56 15.43 -3.17 -6.92
N ILE A 57 15.37 -2.88 -8.24
CA ILE A 57 14.46 -3.58 -9.17
C ILE A 57 14.70 -5.10 -9.20
N ASN A 58 15.96 -5.53 -9.09
CA ASN A 58 16.35 -6.93 -9.30
C ASN A 58 16.34 -7.76 -8.01
N GLU A 59 16.21 -7.12 -6.86
CA GLU A 59 16.23 -7.80 -5.57
C GLU A 59 14.93 -8.61 -5.36
N THR A 60 15.08 -9.83 -4.84
CA THR A 60 13.94 -10.67 -4.43
C THR A 60 13.46 -10.25 -3.04
N ILE A 61 12.48 -9.35 -3.00
CA ILE A 61 11.92 -8.80 -1.76
C ILE A 61 10.41 -8.92 -1.76
N ALA A 62 9.86 -9.38 -0.64
CA ALA A 62 8.43 -9.31 -0.35
C ALA A 62 8.13 -8.07 0.49
N PHE A 63 7.07 -7.34 0.12
CA PHE A 63 6.58 -6.18 0.85
C PHE A 63 5.19 -6.48 1.38
N SER A 64 4.98 -6.31 2.68
CA SER A 64 3.64 -6.30 3.25
C SER A 64 3.12 -4.86 3.23
N ILE A 65 1.94 -4.67 2.62
CA ILE A 65 1.34 -3.37 2.42
C ILE A 65 0.00 -3.34 3.16
N ASN A 66 -0.17 -2.36 4.03
CA ASN A 66 -1.45 -2.09 4.68
C ASN A 66 -2.18 -0.96 3.94
N CYS A 67 -3.50 -1.09 3.80
CA CYS A 67 -4.32 -0.13 3.07
C CYS A 67 -5.63 0.16 3.80
N GLY A 68 -5.85 1.43 4.10
CA GLY A 68 -7.08 1.97 4.65
C GLY A 68 -7.95 2.54 3.55
N PHE A 69 -9.26 2.38 3.70
CA PHE A 69 -10.25 2.86 2.75
C PHE A 69 -11.20 3.82 3.47
N PRO A 70 -11.60 4.94 2.83
CA PRO A 70 -12.50 5.87 3.45
C PRO A 70 -13.83 5.17 3.73
N LEU A 71 -14.27 5.21 4.98
CA LEU A 71 -15.65 4.92 5.28
C LEU A 71 -16.49 5.99 4.59
N SER A 72 -17.45 5.60 3.75
CA SER A 72 -18.38 6.58 3.17
C SER A 72 -19.05 7.39 4.29
N ARG A 73 -19.36 8.69 4.09
CA ARG A 73 -20.07 9.50 5.10
C ARG A 73 -21.34 8.80 5.61
N ARG A 74 -22.09 8.15 4.72
CA ARG A 74 -23.26 7.32 5.08
C ARG A 74 -22.91 6.15 6.01
N ASN A 75 -21.74 5.54 5.82
CA ASN A 75 -21.27 4.47 6.70
C ASN A 75 -20.78 5.02 8.04
N LEU A 76 -20.06 6.15 8.06
CA LEU A 76 -19.66 6.85 9.29
C LEU A 76 -20.87 7.27 10.12
N GLU A 77 -21.88 7.90 9.51
CA GLU A 77 -23.13 8.28 10.18
C GLU A 77 -23.88 7.06 10.75
N LYS A 78 -23.87 5.93 10.04
CA LYS A 78 -24.47 4.68 10.54
C LYS A 78 -23.69 4.07 11.70
N ILE A 79 -22.35 4.09 11.64
CA ILE A 79 -21.49 3.59 12.72
C ILE A 79 -21.59 4.49 13.96
N GLN A 80 -21.70 5.80 13.77
CA GLN A 80 -21.84 6.75 14.86
C GLN A 80 -23.19 6.62 15.57
N LYS A 81 -24.24 6.20 14.84
CA LYS A 81 -25.56 5.87 15.40
C LYS A 81 -25.61 4.47 16.03
N ASP A 82 -24.78 3.54 15.57
CA ASP A 82 -24.67 2.19 16.12
C ASP A 82 -23.25 1.60 15.94
N PRO A 83 -22.40 1.67 16.98
CA PRO A 83 -21.03 1.17 16.93
C PRO A 83 -20.93 -0.34 16.68
N SER A 84 -21.97 -1.12 17.02
CA SER A 84 -21.96 -2.58 16.86
C SER A 84 -21.94 -3.02 15.38
N LEU A 85 -22.43 -2.15 14.49
CA LEU A 85 -22.43 -2.36 13.04
C LEU A 85 -21.01 -2.41 12.44
N TYR A 86 -20.03 -1.77 13.10
CA TYR A 86 -18.63 -1.80 12.65
C TYR A 86 -17.99 -3.17 12.90
N LEU A 87 -18.22 -3.75 14.08
CA LEU A 87 -17.78 -5.11 14.40
C LEU A 87 -18.39 -6.14 13.44
N ALA A 88 -19.69 -6.03 13.16
CA ALA A 88 -20.36 -6.93 12.21
C ALA A 88 -19.76 -6.85 10.80
N LYS A 89 -19.40 -5.64 10.33
CA LYS A 89 -18.74 -5.46 9.02
C LYS A 89 -17.29 -5.96 8.98
N LEU A 90 -16.56 -5.88 10.09
CA LEU A 90 -15.21 -6.44 10.20
C LEU A 90 -15.26 -7.96 10.18
N LEU A 91 -16.22 -8.57 10.87
CA LEU A 91 -16.42 -10.01 10.91
C LEU A 91 -16.92 -10.58 9.57
N ALA A 92 -17.74 -9.83 8.82
CA ALA A 92 -18.23 -10.25 7.51
C ALA A 92 -17.19 -10.15 6.37
N ARG A 93 -15.96 -9.68 6.65
CA ARG A 93 -14.85 -9.58 5.69
C ARG A 93 -13.82 -10.70 5.84
N GLN A 94 -13.98 -11.60 6.81
CA GLN A 94 -13.27 -12.89 6.90
C GLN A 94 -14.03 -13.96 6.10
#